data_AF-A0A1F5S579-F1
#
_entry.id   AF-A0A1F5S579-F1
#
_cell.length_a   1.000
_cell.length_b   1.000
_cell.length_c   1.000
_cell.angle_alpha   90.00
_cell.angle_beta   90.00
_cell.angle_gamma   90.00
#
_symmetry.space_group_name_H-M   'P 1'
#
loop_
_entity.id
_entity.type
_entity.pdbx_description
1 polymer ?
#
loop_
_entity_poly.entity_id
_entity_poly.type
_entity_poly.pdbx_seq_one_letter_code
_entity_poly.pdbx_strand_id
1 'polypeptide(L)'
;MKLIFIDTNIYLDFYRPSEHSLDILTELIKLLEDKELKLILPKQVYDEFIRNKEGICSNFVKTIHNIKDPGFVDKEKIEKVNNLVKEIKDDYEKKVFSDTSEINTKINKLFKLAEKAKETKDLLDLAYYRYLKGNPPRKSDQSYGDAIIWETLLKDYSDNDLIIVSHDRDFAVELKGPKKLHPFLEYEWQQKNNKKIFLTDTLGEVINKITKKETIKKEAIQEEKKVSADYWRKEFATMSVASGIVNNFGLGSVNYIPESSIPLQVNIDKGFAVVKVCSHCGWLIVGENSHCPICGL
;
A
#
# COMPACT_ATOMS: atom_id res chain seq x y z
N MET A 1 -22.81 -0.76 16.54
CA MET A 1 -22.19 -1.48 15.41
C MET A 1 -20.82 -0.89 15.17
N LYS A 2 -19.79 -1.68 14.86
CA LYS A 2 -18.45 -1.15 14.57
C LYS A 2 -18.34 -0.79 13.11
N LEU A 3 -17.67 0.32 12.81
CA LEU A 3 -17.35 0.69 11.44
C LEU A 3 -15.93 0.22 11.10
N ILE A 4 -15.73 -0.18 9.85
CA ILE A 4 -14.40 -0.40 9.29
C ILE A 4 -14.25 0.46 8.05
N PHE A 5 -13.10 1.09 7.93
CA PHE A 5 -12.61 1.71 6.72
C PHE A 5 -11.36 0.96 6.27
N ILE A 6 -11.30 0.62 4.99
CA ILE A 6 -10.17 -0.08 4.38
C ILE A 6 -9.63 0.84 3.29
N ASP A 7 -8.34 1.11 3.37
CA ASP A 7 -7.61 1.94 2.42
C ASP A 7 -7.41 1.22 1.07
N THR A 8 -7.25 2.00 -0.01
CA THR A 8 -7.14 1.50 -1.39
C THR A 8 -6.03 0.45 -1.52
N ASN A 9 -4.86 0.70 -0.93
CA ASN A 9 -3.70 -0.19 -1.06
C ASN A 9 -3.99 -1.60 -0.52
N ILE A 10 -4.79 -1.72 0.54
CA ILE A 10 -5.20 -3.02 1.08
C ILE A 10 -6.04 -3.81 0.06
N TYR A 11 -6.94 -3.13 -0.66
CA TYR A 11 -7.71 -3.79 -1.74
C TYR A 11 -6.82 -4.26 -2.88
N LEU A 12 -5.83 -3.44 -3.24
CA LEU A 12 -4.89 -3.75 -4.31
C LEU A 12 -3.95 -4.91 -3.93
N ASP A 13 -3.69 -5.12 -2.64
CA ASP A 13 -2.83 -6.20 -2.16
C ASP A 13 -3.46 -7.59 -2.33
N PHE A 14 -4.79 -7.71 -2.41
CA PHE A 14 -5.43 -8.98 -2.77
C PHE A 14 -5.02 -9.46 -4.18
N TYR A 15 -4.60 -8.54 -5.06
CA TYR A 15 -4.15 -8.87 -6.41
C TYR A 15 -2.66 -9.23 -6.47
N ARG A 16 -1.95 -9.14 -5.35
CA ARG A 16 -0.60 -9.69 -5.19
C ARG A 16 -0.71 -11.18 -4.84
N PRO A 17 0.19 -12.04 -5.35
CA PRO A 17 0.10 -13.47 -5.07
C PRO A 17 0.20 -13.75 -3.57
N SER A 18 -0.86 -14.33 -3.00
CA SER A 18 -0.93 -14.82 -1.64
C SER A 18 -1.90 -15.99 -1.59
N GLU A 19 -1.50 -17.08 -0.92
CA GLU A 19 -2.31 -18.29 -0.83
C GLU A 19 -3.56 -18.10 0.03
N HIS A 20 -3.55 -17.15 0.97
CA HIS A 20 -4.60 -16.97 1.98
C HIS A 20 -5.47 -15.73 1.81
N SER A 21 -5.16 -14.89 0.83
CA SER A 21 -5.87 -13.64 0.53
C SER A 21 -7.40 -13.83 0.35
N LEU A 22 -7.82 -14.94 -0.27
CA LEU A 22 -9.24 -15.23 -0.51
C LEU A 22 -10.02 -15.62 0.76
N ASP A 23 -9.36 -16.23 1.75
CA ASP A 23 -9.96 -16.59 3.03
C ASP A 23 -10.35 -15.32 3.80
N ILE A 24 -9.46 -14.33 3.82
CA ILE A 24 -9.68 -13.02 4.44
C ILE A 24 -10.89 -12.32 3.81
N LEU A 25 -10.97 -12.28 2.47
CA LEU A 25 -12.14 -11.71 1.78
C LEU A 25 -13.43 -12.44 2.13
N THR A 26 -13.38 -13.77 2.19
CA THR A 26 -14.55 -14.61 2.47
C THR A 26 -15.11 -14.31 3.86
N GLU A 27 -14.24 -14.26 4.87
CA GLU A 27 -14.65 -13.98 6.25
C GLU A 27 -15.08 -12.52 6.43
N LEU A 28 -14.41 -11.56 5.79
CA LEU A 28 -14.84 -10.16 5.81
C LEU A 28 -16.26 -10.01 5.24
N ILE A 29 -16.55 -10.65 4.10
CA ILE A 29 -17.88 -10.63 3.49
C ILE A 29 -18.93 -11.19 4.45
N LYS A 30 -18.67 -12.32 5.12
CA LYS A 30 -19.58 -12.90 6.11
C LYS A 30 -19.90 -11.92 7.23
N LEU A 31 -18.88 -11.27 7.79
CA LEU A 31 -19.07 -10.27 8.86
C LEU A 31 -19.96 -9.08 8.43
N LEU A 32 -19.90 -8.69 7.16
CA LEU A 32 -20.77 -7.64 6.60
C LEU A 32 -22.20 -8.15 6.40
N GLU A 33 -22.37 -9.37 5.87
CA GLU A 33 -23.68 -9.99 5.67
C GLU A 33 -24.43 -10.21 7.00
N ASP A 34 -23.69 -10.64 8.03
CA ASP A 34 -24.20 -10.87 9.38
C ASP A 34 -24.38 -9.56 10.18
N LYS A 35 -24.00 -8.41 9.59
CA LYS A 35 -24.08 -7.07 10.20
C LYS A 35 -23.28 -6.92 11.51
N GLU A 36 -22.26 -7.76 11.71
CA GLU A 36 -21.31 -7.60 12.81
C GLU A 36 -20.37 -6.42 12.59
N LEU A 37 -20.16 -6.06 11.32
CA LEU A 37 -19.30 -4.97 10.86
C LEU A 37 -20.00 -4.19 9.73
N LYS A 38 -19.76 -2.88 9.66
CA LYS A 38 -20.21 -2.05 8.53
C LYS A 38 -18.99 -1.45 7.83
N LEU A 39 -18.80 -1.80 6.56
CA LEU A 39 -17.71 -1.29 5.74
C LEU A 39 -18.11 0.06 5.14
N ILE A 40 -17.31 1.09 5.39
CA ILE A 40 -17.44 2.40 4.78
C ILE A 40 -16.52 2.47 3.57
N LEU A 41 -17.10 2.81 2.41
CA LEU A 41 -16.39 2.95 1.15
C LEU A 41 -16.53 4.39 0.63
N PRO A 42 -15.57 5.27 0.94
CA PRO A 42 -15.47 6.58 0.31
C PRO A 42 -15.32 6.47 -1.21
N LYS A 43 -15.89 7.43 -1.94
CA LYS A 43 -15.77 7.49 -3.40
C LYS A 43 -14.31 7.54 -3.86
N GLN A 44 -13.47 8.30 -3.16
CA GLN A 44 -12.04 8.40 -3.42
C GLN A 44 -11.35 7.02 -3.46
N VAL A 45 -11.65 6.14 -2.50
CA VAL A 45 -11.07 4.77 -2.44
C VAL A 45 -11.51 3.93 -3.62
N TYR A 46 -12.80 3.97 -3.95
CA TYR A 46 -13.33 3.23 -5.10
C TYR A 46 -12.68 3.70 -6.42
N ASP A 47 -12.58 5.01 -6.61
CA ASP A 47 -12.01 5.56 -7.85
C ASP A 47 -10.51 5.27 -7.96
N GLU A 48 -9.75 5.35 -6.85
CA GLU A 48 -8.34 4.95 -6.84
C GLU A 48 -8.15 3.47 -7.13
N PHE A 49 -9.00 2.61 -6.56
CA PHE A 49 -8.97 1.19 -6.85
C PHE A 49 -9.15 0.91 -8.35
N ILE A 50 -10.17 1.51 -8.97
CA ILE A 50 -10.44 1.33 -10.40
C ILE A 50 -9.27 1.83 -11.26
N ARG A 51 -8.68 2.99 -10.93
CA ARG A 51 -7.53 3.54 -11.67
C ARG A 51 -6.27 2.68 -11.57
N ASN A 52 -6.03 2.09 -10.40
CA ASN A 52 -4.74 1.45 -10.09
C ASN A 52 -4.74 -0.06 -10.30
N LYS A 53 -5.90 -0.74 -10.24
CA LYS A 53 -6.01 -2.21 -10.32
C LYS A 53 -5.27 -2.77 -11.52
N GLU A 54 -5.59 -2.28 -12.72
CA GLU A 54 -5.03 -2.81 -13.97
C GLU A 54 -3.50 -2.64 -14.01
N GLY A 55 -3.00 -1.46 -13.62
CA GLY A 55 -1.57 -1.18 -13.57
C GLY A 55 -0.79 -2.13 -12.65
N ILE A 56 -1.32 -2.44 -11.46
CA ILE A 56 -0.69 -3.38 -10.52
C ILE A 56 -0.62 -4.79 -11.10
N CYS A 57 -1.73 -5.26 -11.67
CA CYS A 57 -1.83 -6.59 -12.25
C CYS A 57 -0.87 -6.73 -13.45
N SER A 58 -0.85 -5.73 -14.34
CA SER A 58 0.05 -5.74 -15.50
C SER A 58 1.52 -5.63 -15.09
N ASN A 59 1.84 -4.87 -14.04
CA ASN A 59 3.21 -4.79 -13.53
C ASN A 59 3.67 -6.12 -12.95
N PHE A 60 2.79 -6.88 -12.29
CA PHE A 60 3.13 -8.23 -11.85
C PHE A 60 3.41 -9.17 -13.02
N VAL A 61 2.58 -9.17 -14.07
CA VAL A 61 2.84 -9.99 -15.27
C VAL A 61 4.19 -9.67 -15.91
N LYS A 62 4.60 -8.40 -15.88
CA LYS A 62 5.89 -7.96 -16.42
C LYS A 62 7.08 -8.53 -15.68
N THR A 63 7.01 -8.78 -14.37
CA THR A 63 8.14 -9.36 -13.59
C THR A 63 8.39 -10.83 -13.91
N ILE A 64 7.42 -11.50 -14.55
CA ILE A 64 7.57 -12.86 -15.02
C ILE A 64 8.28 -12.81 -16.38
N HIS A 65 9.55 -13.20 -16.44
CA HIS A 65 10.36 -13.13 -17.66
C HIS A 65 10.70 -14.50 -18.23
N ASN A 66 10.78 -14.57 -19.56
CA ASN A 66 11.36 -15.71 -20.25
C ASN A 66 12.86 -15.79 -19.95
N ILE A 67 13.38 -17.01 -19.91
CA ILE A 67 14.81 -17.26 -19.85
C ILE A 67 15.42 -16.90 -21.20
N LYS A 68 16.42 -16.01 -21.17
CA LYS A 68 17.28 -15.72 -22.33
C LYS A 68 18.30 -16.83 -22.51
N ASP A 69 18.58 -17.22 -23.75
CA ASP A 69 19.56 -18.25 -24.07
C ASP A 69 20.98 -17.80 -23.65
N PRO A 70 21.64 -18.50 -22.71
CA PRO A 70 22.99 -18.16 -22.27
C PRO A 70 24.10 -18.76 -23.16
N GLY A 71 23.78 -19.44 -24.26
CA GLY A 71 24.75 -19.94 -25.25
C GLY A 71 25.40 -21.30 -24.93
N PHE A 72 25.15 -21.87 -23.75
CA PHE A 72 25.70 -23.15 -23.28
C PHE A 72 24.65 -24.13 -22.72
N VAL A 73 23.37 -23.77 -22.84
CA VAL A 73 22.25 -24.58 -22.37
C VAL A 73 21.49 -25.12 -23.58
N ASP A 74 21.03 -26.36 -23.46
CA ASP A 74 20.19 -27.00 -24.47
C ASP A 74 18.94 -26.16 -24.75
N LYS A 75 18.72 -25.83 -26.03
CA LYS A 75 17.60 -25.01 -26.49
C LYS A 75 16.26 -25.64 -26.15
N GLU A 76 16.15 -26.97 -26.19
CA GLU A 76 14.90 -27.66 -25.83
C GLU A 76 14.54 -27.44 -24.35
N LYS A 77 15.55 -27.35 -23.47
CA LYS A 77 15.32 -27.07 -22.04
C LYS A 77 14.84 -25.63 -21.83
N ILE A 78 15.43 -24.68 -22.55
CA ILE A 78 15.01 -23.27 -22.51
C ILE A 78 13.57 -23.13 -23.00
N GLU A 79 13.22 -23.80 -24.11
CA GLU A 79 11.87 -23.78 -24.66
C GLU A 79 10.84 -24.36 -23.67
N LYS A 80 11.14 -25.50 -23.04
CA LYS A 80 10.28 -26.09 -22.01
C LYS A 80 10.02 -25.13 -20.86
N VAL A 81 11.05 -24.46 -20.34
CA VAL A 81 10.87 -23.48 -19.26
C VAL A 81 10.07 -22.27 -19.73
N ASN A 82 10.33 -21.75 -20.92
CA ASN A 82 9.59 -20.61 -21.46
C ASN A 82 8.11 -20.94 -21.71
N ASN A 83 7.78 -22.19 -22.05
CA ASN A 83 6.39 -22.65 -22.14
C ASN A 83 5.73 -22.67 -20.76
N LEU A 84 6.40 -23.17 -19.71
CA LEU A 84 5.88 -23.11 -18.34
C LEU A 84 5.70 -21.66 -17.86
N VAL A 85 6.63 -20.77 -18.18
CA VAL A 85 6.53 -19.33 -17.88
C VAL A 85 5.28 -18.73 -18.52
N LYS A 86 4.99 -19.09 -19.78
CA LYS A 86 3.78 -18.65 -20.47
C LYS A 86 2.52 -19.20 -19.80
N GLU A 87 2.48 -20.48 -19.45
CA GLU A 87 1.35 -21.09 -18.74
C GLU A 87 1.06 -20.39 -17.40
N ILE A 88 2.11 -20.04 -16.64
CA ILE A 88 1.97 -19.29 -15.37
C ILE A 88 1.38 -17.90 -15.61
N LYS A 89 1.82 -17.19 -16.65
CA LYS A 89 1.24 -15.89 -17.02
C LYS A 89 -0.23 -16.02 -17.38
N ASP A 90 -0.56 -16.95 -18.26
CA ASP A 90 -1.93 -17.17 -18.73
C ASP A 90 -2.86 -17.56 -17.55
N ASP A 91 -2.38 -18.34 -16.58
CA ASP A 91 -3.12 -18.69 -15.37
C ASP A 91 -3.35 -17.49 -14.44
N TYR A 92 -2.30 -16.70 -14.16
CA TYR A 92 -2.43 -15.49 -13.36
C TYR A 92 -3.40 -14.49 -14.02
N GLU A 93 -3.26 -14.26 -15.32
CA GLU A 93 -4.11 -13.33 -16.06
C GLU A 93 -5.59 -13.73 -15.98
N LYS A 94 -5.90 -15.02 -16.15
CA LYS A 94 -7.27 -15.54 -15.98
C LYS A 94 -7.81 -15.32 -14.57
N LYS A 95 -6.98 -15.49 -13.55
CA LYS A 95 -7.38 -15.31 -12.14
C LYS A 95 -7.59 -13.84 -11.76
N VAL A 96 -6.98 -12.90 -12.48
CA VAL A 96 -6.92 -11.50 -12.05
C VAL A 96 -7.66 -10.54 -12.99
N PHE A 97 -7.59 -10.74 -14.31
CA PHE A 97 -8.25 -9.85 -15.28
C PHE A 97 -9.65 -10.30 -15.67
N SER A 98 -10.01 -11.57 -15.47
CA SER A 98 -11.38 -12.02 -15.72
C SER A 98 -12.35 -11.46 -14.68
N ASP A 99 -13.39 -10.76 -15.11
CA ASP A 99 -14.44 -10.25 -14.21
C ASP A 99 -15.16 -11.36 -13.44
N THR A 100 -15.16 -12.59 -13.97
CA THR A 100 -15.75 -13.79 -13.34
C THR A 100 -14.80 -14.53 -12.42
N SER A 101 -13.55 -14.07 -12.28
CA SER A 101 -12.60 -14.68 -11.37
C SER A 101 -13.07 -14.57 -9.92
N GLU A 102 -12.61 -15.51 -9.08
CA GLU A 102 -13.04 -15.57 -7.69
C GLU A 102 -12.72 -14.27 -6.93
N ILE A 103 -11.51 -13.72 -7.11
CA ILE A 103 -11.10 -12.46 -6.48
C ILE A 103 -11.97 -11.29 -6.91
N ASN A 104 -12.20 -11.09 -8.22
CA ASN A 104 -13.02 -9.99 -8.72
C ASN A 104 -14.47 -10.13 -8.25
N THR A 105 -15.00 -11.35 -8.22
CA THR A 105 -16.34 -11.64 -7.70
C THR A 105 -16.46 -11.27 -6.23
N LYS A 106 -15.49 -11.65 -5.38
CA LYS A 106 -15.50 -11.32 -3.95
C LYS A 106 -15.34 -9.81 -3.71
N ILE A 107 -14.39 -9.15 -4.37
CA ILE A 107 -14.20 -7.69 -4.25
C ILE A 107 -15.46 -6.93 -4.68
N ASN A 108 -16.06 -7.32 -5.81
CA ASN A 108 -17.31 -6.72 -6.28
C ASN A 108 -18.47 -6.95 -5.29
N LYS A 109 -18.56 -8.14 -4.68
CA LYS A 109 -19.54 -8.42 -3.63
C LYS A 109 -19.29 -7.54 -2.40
N LEU A 110 -18.04 -7.40 -1.98
CA LEU A 110 -17.64 -6.54 -0.85
C LEU A 110 -18.05 -5.08 -1.08
N PHE A 111 -17.77 -4.52 -2.25
CA PHE A 111 -18.17 -3.14 -2.60
C PHE A 111 -19.68 -2.95 -2.74
N LYS A 112 -20.43 -4.00 -3.08
CA LYS A 112 -21.91 -3.98 -3.08
C LYS A 112 -22.47 -3.95 -1.65
N LEU A 113 -21.83 -4.64 -0.72
CA LEU A 113 -22.21 -4.67 0.71
C LEU A 113 -21.78 -3.40 1.46
N ALA A 114 -20.74 -2.71 0.97
CA ALA A 114 -20.22 -1.50 1.58
C ALA A 114 -21.21 -0.33 1.53
N GLU A 115 -21.20 0.48 2.59
CA GLU A 115 -21.86 1.77 2.60
C GLU A 115 -21.03 2.78 1.80
N LYS A 116 -21.61 3.24 0.68
CA LYS A 116 -20.98 4.23 -0.18
C LYS A 116 -21.13 5.61 0.42
N ALA A 117 -20.04 6.19 0.88
CA ALA A 117 -20.06 7.54 1.42
C ALA A 117 -20.27 8.56 0.29
N LYS A 118 -21.10 9.58 0.56
CA LYS A 118 -21.45 10.58 -0.45
C LYS A 118 -20.36 11.63 -0.53
N GLU A 119 -19.76 11.76 -1.70
CA GLU A 119 -18.87 12.89 -2.00
C GLU A 119 -19.70 14.14 -2.30
N THR A 120 -19.35 15.26 -1.67
CA THR A 120 -20.03 16.54 -1.85
C THR A 120 -19.00 17.65 -2.03
N LYS A 121 -19.37 18.74 -2.71
CA LYS A 121 -18.48 19.89 -2.90
C LYS A 121 -17.95 20.41 -1.56
N ASP A 122 -18.81 20.56 -0.56
CA ASP A 122 -18.41 21.04 0.77
C ASP A 122 -17.35 20.14 1.42
N LEU A 123 -17.45 18.82 1.23
CA LEU A 123 -16.47 17.86 1.73
C LEU A 123 -15.14 17.99 1.00
N LEU A 124 -15.17 18.17 -0.33
CA LEU A 124 -13.96 18.42 -1.12
C LEU A 124 -13.29 19.74 -0.73
N ASP A 125 -14.08 20.79 -0.47
CA ASP A 125 -13.56 22.07 0.00
C ASP A 125 -12.89 21.91 1.39
N LEU A 126 -13.50 21.17 2.33
CA LEU A 126 -12.89 20.85 3.63
C LEU A 126 -11.56 20.12 3.48
N ALA A 127 -11.50 19.10 2.62
CA ALA A 127 -10.28 18.34 2.35
C ALA A 127 -9.17 19.22 1.75
N TYR A 128 -9.53 20.12 0.83
CA TYR A 128 -8.60 21.08 0.26
C TYR A 128 -8.06 22.06 1.31
N TYR A 129 -8.92 22.58 2.19
CA TYR A 129 -8.47 23.44 3.30
C TYR A 129 -7.60 22.70 4.31
N ARG A 130 -7.87 21.42 4.61
CA ARG A 130 -7.01 20.57 5.43
C ARG A 130 -5.60 20.48 4.83
N TYR A 131 -5.53 20.19 3.53
CA TYR A 131 -4.28 20.12 2.79
C TYR A 131 -3.49 21.44 2.86
N LEU A 132 -4.15 22.58 2.60
CA LEU A 132 -3.54 23.91 2.66
C LEU A 132 -3.02 24.29 4.06
N LYS A 133 -3.72 23.86 5.12
CA LYS A 133 -3.32 24.11 6.51
C LYS A 133 -2.13 23.26 6.96
N GLY A 134 -1.77 22.22 6.22
CA GLY A 134 -0.74 21.28 6.64
C GLY A 134 -1.23 20.25 7.66
N ASN A 135 -2.54 20.09 7.84
CA ASN A 135 -3.10 19.14 8.78
C ASN A 135 -3.05 17.71 8.20
N PRO A 136 -2.68 16.69 8.99
CA PRO A 136 -2.70 15.29 8.55
C PRO A 136 -4.15 14.79 8.31
N PRO A 137 -4.40 13.67 7.61
CA PRO A 137 -3.45 12.98 6.76
C PRO A 137 -3.08 13.88 5.58
N ARG A 138 -1.79 13.93 5.26
CA ARG A 138 -1.25 14.84 4.24
C ARG A 138 0.06 14.30 3.70
N LYS A 139 0.14 14.22 2.37
CA LYS A 139 1.36 14.00 1.61
C LYS A 139 2.12 15.31 1.39
N SER A 140 3.43 15.18 1.23
CA SER A 140 4.29 16.31 0.86
C SER A 140 4.12 16.75 -0.60
N ASP A 141 3.42 15.94 -1.41
CA ASP A 141 3.12 16.22 -2.81
C ASP A 141 1.80 17.02 -2.97
N GLN A 142 1.27 17.05 -4.20
CA GLN A 142 -0.01 17.72 -4.51
C GLN A 142 -1.23 16.84 -4.26
N SER A 143 -1.06 15.62 -3.75
CA SER A 143 -2.15 14.71 -3.43
C SER A 143 -2.84 15.11 -2.14
N TYR A 144 -4.15 15.11 -2.16
CA TYR A 144 -5.00 15.30 -0.99
C TYR A 144 -6.13 14.25 -0.91
N GLY A 145 -5.95 13.10 -1.59
CA GLY A 145 -6.90 11.98 -1.54
C GLY A 145 -7.14 11.48 -0.12
N ASP A 146 -6.08 11.35 0.68
CA ASP A 146 -6.17 10.96 2.09
C ASP A 146 -6.95 12.00 2.93
N ALA A 147 -6.84 13.28 2.58
CA ALA A 147 -7.63 14.35 3.21
C ALA A 147 -9.13 14.22 2.86
N ILE A 148 -9.48 13.86 1.62
CA ILE A 148 -10.87 13.59 1.22
C ILE A 148 -11.44 12.42 2.02
N ILE A 149 -10.68 11.33 2.13
CA ILE A 149 -11.05 10.14 2.91
C ILE A 149 -11.30 10.52 4.37
N TRP A 150 -10.37 11.23 5.00
CA TRP A 150 -10.50 11.60 6.40
C TRP A 150 -11.67 12.54 6.67
N GLU A 151 -11.87 13.59 5.87
CA GLU A 151 -13.01 14.50 6.02
C GLU A 151 -14.35 13.77 5.80
N THR A 152 -14.38 12.77 4.91
CA THR A 152 -15.55 11.90 4.74
C THR A 152 -15.88 11.14 6.03
N LEU A 153 -14.86 10.47 6.61
CA LEU A 153 -15.02 9.68 7.83
C LEU A 153 -15.40 10.57 9.02
N LEU A 154 -14.74 11.71 9.17
CA LEU A 154 -14.93 12.64 10.28
C LEU A 154 -16.31 13.33 10.24
N LYS A 155 -16.83 13.63 9.04
CA LYS A 155 -18.11 14.33 8.88
C LYS A 155 -19.30 13.41 9.09
N ASP A 156 -19.28 12.23 8.46
CA ASP A 156 -20.49 11.40 8.32
C ASP A 156 -20.48 10.17 9.24
N TYR A 157 -19.32 9.78 9.78
CA TYR A 157 -19.14 8.50 10.47
C TYR A 157 -18.53 8.61 11.86
N SER A 158 -18.26 9.82 12.34
CA SER A 158 -17.63 10.02 13.64
C SER A 158 -18.41 9.36 14.76
N ASP A 159 -19.74 9.27 14.68
CA ASP A 159 -20.62 8.85 15.79
C ASP A 159 -20.55 7.36 16.18
N ASN A 160 -19.58 6.61 15.62
CA ASN A 160 -19.36 5.21 15.90
C ASN A 160 -17.88 4.90 16.16
N ASP A 161 -17.61 3.76 16.77
CA ASP A 161 -16.24 3.26 16.85
C ASP A 161 -15.76 2.88 15.44
N LEU A 162 -14.57 3.34 15.06
CA LEU A 162 -13.98 3.15 13.73
C LEU A 162 -12.69 2.35 13.80
N ILE A 163 -12.55 1.38 12.91
CA ILE A 163 -11.31 0.67 12.62
C ILE A 163 -10.82 1.13 11.24
N ILE A 164 -9.63 1.72 11.18
CA ILE A 164 -8.92 2.07 9.95
C ILE A 164 -7.93 0.95 9.66
N VAL A 165 -8.02 0.38 8.46
CA VAL A 165 -7.04 -0.58 7.95
C VAL A 165 -6.29 0.06 6.80
N SER A 166 -5.00 0.30 6.99
CA SER A 166 -4.17 0.98 6.00
C SER A 166 -2.70 0.59 6.17
N HIS A 167 -1.97 0.53 5.07
CA HIS A 167 -0.50 0.49 5.07
C HIS A 167 0.11 1.89 5.10
N ASP A 168 -0.63 2.92 4.68
CA ASP A 168 -0.17 4.30 4.55
C ASP A 168 0.22 4.95 5.89
N ARG A 169 1.29 5.74 5.84
CA ARG A 169 1.85 6.51 6.95
C ARG A 169 1.05 7.72 7.32
N ASP A 170 0.28 8.28 6.39
CA ASP A 170 -0.33 9.59 6.60
C ASP A 170 -1.37 9.60 7.72
N PHE A 171 -1.94 8.43 8.01
CA PHE A 171 -2.83 8.21 9.15
C PHE A 171 -2.09 7.93 10.46
N ALA A 172 -0.78 7.71 10.43
CA ALA A 172 0.00 7.18 11.54
C ALA A 172 1.09 8.14 12.05
N VAL A 173 1.51 7.93 13.30
CA VAL A 173 2.80 8.42 13.79
C VAL A 173 3.72 7.24 14.03
N GLU A 174 4.96 7.39 13.57
CA GLU A 174 6.03 6.45 13.83
C GLU A 174 6.63 6.74 15.22
N LEU A 175 6.28 5.92 16.20
CA LEU A 175 7.04 5.76 17.44
C LEU A 175 7.68 4.37 17.41
N LYS A 176 8.83 4.16 18.08
CA LYS A 176 9.41 2.82 18.26
C LYS A 176 8.34 1.87 18.82
N GLY A 177 7.73 1.02 17.99
CA GLY A 177 6.59 0.19 18.36
C GLY A 177 5.55 -0.01 17.26
N PRO A 178 4.37 -0.57 17.59
CA PRO A 178 3.31 -0.84 16.62
C PRO A 178 2.73 0.45 16.05
N LYS A 179 2.21 0.38 14.82
CA LYS A 179 1.55 1.49 14.12
C LYS A 179 0.45 2.10 15.00
N LYS A 180 0.52 3.40 15.24
CA LYS A 180 -0.47 4.16 16.01
C LYS A 180 -1.06 5.26 15.15
N LEU A 181 -2.34 5.52 15.33
CA LEU A 181 -3.02 6.64 14.70
C LEU A 181 -2.30 7.95 15.07
N HIS A 182 -2.25 8.88 14.13
CA HIS A 182 -1.65 10.19 14.36
C HIS A 182 -2.43 10.94 15.47
N PRO A 183 -1.77 11.48 16.52
CA PRO A 183 -2.45 12.09 17.68
C PRO A 183 -3.41 13.22 17.31
N PHE A 184 -3.09 13.99 16.27
CA PHE A 184 -4.00 15.01 15.74
C PHE A 184 -5.31 14.43 15.22
N LEU A 185 -5.27 13.29 14.52
CA LEU A 185 -6.45 12.61 13.99
C LEU A 185 -7.27 11.99 15.12
N GLU A 186 -6.59 11.39 16.11
CA GLU A 186 -7.23 10.89 17.32
C GLU A 186 -7.96 12.00 18.07
N TYR A 187 -7.29 13.15 18.25
CA TYR A 187 -7.86 14.34 18.86
C TYR A 187 -9.11 14.82 18.10
N GLU A 188 -9.02 15.00 16.78
CA GLU A 188 -10.16 15.44 15.97
C GLU A 188 -11.36 14.49 16.08
N TRP A 189 -11.11 13.19 16.04
CA TRP A 189 -12.15 12.18 16.21
C TRP A 189 -12.83 12.29 17.57
N GLN A 190 -12.04 12.36 18.64
CA GLN A 190 -12.52 12.48 20.01
C GLN A 190 -13.28 13.80 20.28
N GLN A 191 -12.89 14.89 19.61
CA GLN A 191 -13.59 16.17 19.72
C GLN A 191 -14.97 16.14 19.08
N LYS A 192 -15.18 15.34 18.03
CA LYS A 192 -16.53 15.16 17.44
C LYS A 192 -17.42 14.39 18.39
N ASN A 193 -16.90 13.31 18.97
CA ASN A 193 -17.58 12.52 19.99
C ASN A 193 -16.57 11.62 20.71
N ASN A 194 -16.94 11.11 21.88
CA ASN A 194 -16.09 10.22 22.68
C ASN A 194 -16.02 8.77 22.12
N LYS A 195 -16.09 8.56 20.79
CA LYS A 195 -15.97 7.23 20.17
C LYS A 195 -14.51 6.86 19.94
N LYS A 196 -14.26 5.56 19.88
CA LYS A 196 -12.90 5.03 19.74
C LYS A 196 -12.53 4.90 18.28
N ILE A 197 -11.29 5.23 17.98
CA ILE A 197 -10.71 5.04 16.66
C ILE A 197 -9.43 4.19 16.79
N PHE A 198 -9.27 3.22 15.91
CA PHE A 198 -8.14 2.30 15.92
C PHE A 198 -7.54 2.18 14.53
N LEU A 199 -6.21 2.22 14.43
CA LEU A 199 -5.47 1.99 13.20
C LEU A 199 -4.78 0.63 13.26
N THR A 200 -4.84 -0.13 12.17
CA THR A 200 -4.10 -1.39 11.98
C THR A 200 -3.71 -1.54 10.52
N ASP A 201 -2.79 -2.46 10.24
CA ASP A 201 -2.35 -2.83 8.90
C ASP A 201 -2.75 -4.26 8.52
N THR A 202 -3.55 -4.95 9.34
CA THR A 202 -3.95 -6.35 9.12
C THR A 202 -5.46 -6.53 9.22
N LEU A 203 -6.09 -7.06 8.16
CA LEU A 203 -7.50 -7.44 8.18
C LEU A 203 -7.72 -8.71 8.99
N GLY A 204 -6.79 -9.68 8.91
CA GLY A 204 -6.92 -10.96 9.60
C GLY A 204 -7.02 -10.80 11.13
N GLU A 205 -6.24 -9.88 11.71
CA GLU A 205 -6.32 -9.59 13.15
C GLU A 205 -7.65 -8.94 13.53
N VAL A 206 -8.18 -8.06 12.67
CA VAL A 206 -9.49 -7.41 12.89
C VAL A 206 -10.60 -8.46 12.87
N ILE A 207 -10.60 -9.36 11.88
CA ILE A 207 -11.56 -10.45 11.75
C ILE A 207 -11.52 -11.33 13.00
N ASN A 208 -10.34 -11.84 13.38
CA ASN A 208 -10.19 -12.69 14.56
C ASN A 208 -10.65 -12.00 15.86
N LYS A 209 -10.40 -10.70 15.98
CA LYS A 209 -10.83 -9.90 17.14
C LYS A 209 -12.35 -9.73 17.20
N ILE A 210 -13.01 -9.59 16.05
CA ILE A 210 -14.47 -9.47 15.96
C ILE A 210 -15.13 -10.82 16.24
N THR A 211 -14.67 -11.89 15.57
CA THR A 211 -15.22 -13.25 15.72
C THR A 211 -14.91 -13.89 17.06
N LYS A 212 -13.91 -13.36 17.79
CA LYS A 212 -13.36 -13.89 19.05
C LYS A 212 -12.85 -15.34 18.88
N LYS A 213 -12.40 -15.69 17.68
CA LYS A 213 -11.89 -17.02 17.30
C LYS A 213 -10.72 -16.85 16.32
N GLU A 214 -9.89 -17.88 16.20
CA GLU A 214 -8.82 -17.94 15.20
C GLU A 214 -9.40 -18.38 13.84
N THR A 215 -10.22 -17.51 13.25
CA THR A 215 -10.85 -17.76 11.95
C THR A 215 -9.84 -17.63 10.81
N ILE A 216 -9.01 -16.59 10.87
CA ILE A 216 -7.89 -16.35 9.96
C ILE A 216 -6.63 -16.93 10.60
N LYS A 217 -5.94 -17.79 9.85
CA LYS A 217 -4.72 -18.45 10.30
C LYS A 217 -3.58 -17.46 10.48
N LYS A 218 -2.62 -17.81 11.34
CA LYS A 218 -1.44 -16.97 11.62
C LYS A 218 -0.57 -16.75 10.38
N GLU A 219 -0.48 -17.74 9.49
CA GLU A 219 0.29 -17.67 8.25
C GLU A 219 -0.25 -16.55 7.34
N ALA A 220 -1.58 -16.46 7.20
CA ALA A 220 -2.23 -15.40 6.43
C ALA A 220 -1.94 -14.00 7.01
N ILE A 221 -2.01 -13.86 8.34
CA ILE A 221 -1.69 -12.59 9.02
C ILE A 221 -0.22 -12.23 8.83
N GLN A 222 0.69 -13.22 8.81
CA GLN A 222 2.10 -12.98 8.55
C GLN A 222 2.35 -12.54 7.10
N GLU A 223 1.59 -13.05 6.12
CA GLU A 223 1.63 -12.55 4.75
C GLU A 223 1.21 -11.08 4.66
N GLU A 224 0.09 -10.69 5.28
CA GLU A 224 -0.36 -9.28 5.34
C GLU A 224 0.74 -8.38 5.93
N LYS A 225 1.37 -8.81 7.04
CA LYS A 225 2.45 -8.04 7.69
C LYS A 225 3.70 -7.93 6.82
N LYS A 226 4.06 -8.96 6.05
CA LYS A 226 5.18 -8.90 5.11
C LYS A 226 4.89 -7.90 3.98
N VAL A 227 3.68 -7.94 3.44
CA VAL A 227 3.23 -7.00 2.40
C VAL A 227 3.29 -5.56 2.93
N SER A 228 2.74 -5.31 4.12
CA SER A 228 2.85 -4.05 4.84
C SER A 228 4.32 -3.62 4.91
N ALA A 229 5.21 -4.44 5.47
CA ALA A 229 6.63 -4.13 5.62
C ALA A 229 7.35 -3.80 4.30
N ASP A 230 6.97 -4.43 3.19
CA ASP A 230 7.56 -4.14 1.88
C ASP A 230 7.09 -2.79 1.31
N TYR A 231 5.84 -2.35 1.57
CA TYR A 231 5.45 -0.96 1.30
C TYR A 231 6.35 0.01 2.07
N TRP A 232 6.57 -0.26 3.36
CA TRP A 232 7.41 0.58 4.20
C TRP A 232 8.83 0.71 3.65
N ARG A 233 9.45 -0.40 3.24
CA ARG A 233 10.80 -0.38 2.64
C ARG A 233 10.86 0.46 1.37
N LYS A 234 9.86 0.32 0.48
CA LYS A 234 9.80 1.08 -0.78
C LYS A 234 9.67 2.58 -0.53
N GLU A 235 8.78 2.99 0.38
CA GLU A 235 8.60 4.40 0.74
C GLU A 235 9.81 5.01 1.46
N PHE A 236 10.46 4.26 2.36
CA PHE A 236 11.69 4.75 2.99
C PHE A 236 12.81 4.96 1.97
N ALA A 237 12.95 4.04 1.00
CA ALA A 237 13.95 4.15 -0.05
C ALA A 237 13.68 5.37 -0.97
N THR A 238 12.42 5.70 -1.26
CA THR A 238 12.10 6.90 -2.06
C THR A 238 12.35 8.19 -1.26
N MET A 239 12.00 8.21 0.03
CA MET A 239 12.24 9.38 0.90
C MET A 239 13.72 9.64 1.16
N SER A 240 14.54 8.61 1.38
CA SER A 240 15.98 8.78 1.59
C SER A 240 16.68 9.33 0.34
N VAL A 241 16.25 8.89 -0.85
CA VAL A 241 16.70 9.46 -2.14
C VAL A 241 16.29 10.92 -2.27
N ALA A 242 15.03 11.27 -2.00
CA ALA A 242 14.55 12.65 -2.08
C ALA A 242 15.27 13.59 -1.10
N SER A 243 15.45 13.16 0.15
CA SER A 243 16.16 13.95 1.18
C SER A 243 17.66 14.10 0.90
N GLY A 244 18.30 13.06 0.34
CA GLY A 244 19.70 13.13 -0.08
C GLY A 244 19.95 14.07 -1.28
N ILE A 245 18.98 14.17 -2.20
CA ILE A 245 19.04 15.08 -3.35
C ILE A 245 18.81 16.54 -2.91
N VAL A 246 17.81 16.79 -2.06
CA VAL A 246 17.45 18.14 -1.60
C VAL A 246 18.54 18.78 -0.73
N ASN A 247 19.26 17.98 0.07
CA ASN A 247 20.29 18.53 0.97
C ASN A 247 21.66 18.77 0.30
N ASN A 248 21.97 18.16 -0.86
CA ASN A 248 23.31 18.25 -1.45
C ASN A 248 23.40 18.96 -2.81
N PHE A 249 22.33 19.03 -3.61
CA PHE A 249 22.45 19.54 -4.99
C PHE A 249 21.20 20.28 -5.43
N GLY A 250 21.04 21.53 -5.00
CA GLY A 250 19.97 22.39 -5.50
C GLY A 250 19.94 22.43 -7.03
N LEU A 251 19.00 21.67 -7.63
CA LEU A 251 18.39 21.68 -8.98
C LEU A 251 18.39 20.32 -9.69
N GLY A 252 17.26 20.06 -10.39
CA GLY A 252 17.15 19.15 -11.54
C GLY A 252 16.47 17.79 -11.28
N SER A 253 15.31 17.57 -11.89
CA SER A 253 14.54 16.32 -11.85
C SER A 253 15.35 15.08 -12.30
N VAL A 254 15.31 14.01 -11.52
CA VAL A 254 15.92 12.71 -11.84
C VAL A 254 14.83 11.69 -12.18
N ASN A 255 14.92 11.08 -13.36
CA ASN A 255 14.07 9.95 -13.74
C ASN A 255 14.62 8.66 -13.14
N TYR A 256 13.80 7.98 -12.33
CA TYR A 256 14.12 6.68 -11.74
C TYR A 256 13.83 5.54 -12.73
N ILE A 257 14.81 4.66 -12.97
CA ILE A 257 14.63 3.41 -13.73
C ILE A 257 14.85 2.24 -12.77
N PRO A 258 13.77 1.60 -12.28
CA PRO A 258 13.86 0.41 -11.46
C PRO A 258 14.09 -0.78 -12.36
N GLU A 259 15.35 -1.13 -12.60
CA GLU A 259 15.83 -2.48 -12.95
C GLU A 259 17.16 -2.35 -13.67
N SER A 260 18.24 -2.32 -12.91
CA SER A 260 19.48 -2.99 -13.29
C SER A 260 20.45 -2.92 -12.12
N SER A 261 21.26 -3.96 -11.99
CA SER A 261 22.43 -4.05 -11.11
C SER A 261 23.55 -3.07 -11.51
N ILE A 262 23.20 -1.92 -12.09
CA ILE A 262 24.13 -0.92 -12.58
C ILE A 262 24.17 0.20 -11.54
N PRO A 263 25.35 0.61 -11.05
CA PRO A 263 25.46 1.74 -10.13
C PRO A 263 24.80 2.98 -10.73
N LEU A 264 23.94 3.64 -9.96
CA LEU A 264 23.33 4.92 -10.29
C LEU A 264 24.43 5.91 -10.69
N GLN A 265 24.53 6.22 -11.98
CA GLN A 265 25.38 7.30 -12.47
C GLN A 265 24.61 8.61 -12.33
N VAL A 266 24.96 9.39 -11.31
CA VAL A 266 24.45 10.76 -11.15
C VAL A 266 25.40 11.69 -11.89
N ASN A 267 24.87 12.47 -12.83
CA ASN A 267 25.63 13.48 -13.55
C ASN A 267 25.75 14.72 -12.64
N ILE A 268 26.94 14.96 -12.11
CA ILE A 268 27.31 16.21 -11.42
C ILE A 268 28.25 16.98 -12.33
N ASP A 269 28.20 18.31 -12.31
CA ASP A 269 28.96 19.24 -13.17
C ASP A 269 30.51 19.06 -13.14
N LYS A 270 31.04 18.07 -12.41
CA LYS A 270 32.47 17.76 -12.27
C LYS A 270 32.84 16.27 -12.36
N GLY A 271 31.99 15.38 -12.92
CA GLY A 271 32.33 13.98 -13.21
C GLY A 271 31.34 12.94 -12.67
N PHE A 272 31.60 11.64 -12.89
CA PHE A 272 30.73 10.55 -12.42
C PHE A 272 31.12 10.10 -11.00
N ALA A 273 30.14 9.98 -10.10
CA ALA A 273 30.33 9.40 -8.77
C ALA A 273 29.61 8.05 -8.65
N VAL A 274 30.25 7.07 -8.01
CA VAL A 274 29.63 5.80 -7.63
C VAL A 274 28.83 6.00 -6.35
N VAL A 275 27.55 5.63 -6.38
CA VAL A 275 26.65 5.72 -5.23
C VAL A 275 26.25 4.32 -4.79
N LYS A 276 26.42 4.02 -3.50
CA LYS A 276 25.98 2.76 -2.86
C LYS A 276 24.86 3.05 -1.86
N VAL A 277 23.92 2.13 -1.71
CA VAL A 277 22.87 2.21 -0.67
C VAL A 277 23.31 1.37 0.51
N CYS A 278 23.33 1.94 1.72
CA CYS A 278 23.59 1.20 2.95
C CYS A 278 22.49 0.15 3.16
N SER A 279 22.86 -1.12 3.25
CA SER A 279 21.93 -2.24 3.44
C SER A 279 21.23 -2.22 4.80
N HIS A 280 21.75 -1.46 5.77
CA HIS A 280 21.22 -1.40 7.13
C HIS A 280 20.17 -0.29 7.31
N CYS A 281 20.43 0.91 6.77
CA CYS A 281 19.57 2.08 7.00
C CYS A 281 19.06 2.77 5.72
N GLY A 282 19.46 2.31 4.53
CA GLY A 282 19.01 2.87 3.25
C GLY A 282 19.63 4.22 2.88
N TRP A 283 20.66 4.67 3.59
CA TRP A 283 21.36 5.93 3.28
C TRP A 283 22.25 5.80 2.04
N LEU A 284 22.32 6.86 1.23
CA LEU A 284 23.20 6.92 0.06
C LEU A 284 24.62 7.30 0.47
N ILE A 285 25.57 6.42 0.16
CA ILE A 285 27.01 6.62 0.36
C ILE A 285 27.60 7.03 -0.98
N VAL A 286 28.16 8.25 -1.04
CA VAL A 286 28.77 8.80 -2.25
C VAL A 286 30.29 8.68 -2.14
N GLY A 287 30.92 8.02 -3.13
CA GLY A 287 32.36 7.77 -3.16
C GLY A 287 32.77 6.38 -2.65
N GLU A 288 34.07 6.11 -2.60
CA GLU A 288 34.62 4.80 -2.18
C GLU A 288 34.59 4.56 -0.65
N ASN A 289 34.06 5.51 0.13
CA ASN A 289 33.97 5.37 1.59
C ASN A 289 33.19 4.11 1.98
N SER A 290 33.84 3.25 2.77
CA SER A 290 33.32 1.94 3.16
C SER A 290 32.30 1.96 4.30
N HIS A 291 32.10 3.10 4.96
CA HIS A 291 31.24 3.22 6.15
C HIS A 291 30.15 4.27 5.95
N CYS A 292 28.93 3.91 6.32
CA CYS A 292 27.77 4.78 6.32
C CYS A 292 27.91 5.89 7.37
N PRO A 293 27.73 7.17 7.01
CA PRO A 293 27.87 8.28 7.96
C PRO A 293 26.77 8.32 9.04
N ILE A 294 25.66 7.59 8.83
CA ILE A 294 24.55 7.54 9.79
C ILE A 294 24.73 6.40 10.80
N CYS A 295 25.08 5.19 10.36
CA CYS A 295 25.17 4.04 11.25
C CYS A 295 26.61 3.58 11.53
N GLY A 296 27.62 4.18 10.88
CA GLY A 296 29.04 3.82 11.04
C GLY A 296 29.43 2.46 10.45
N LEU A 297 28.52 1.79 9.74
CA LEU A 297 28.68 0.44 9.16
C LEU A 297 28.87 0.48 7.64
#